data_AF-X0S587-F1
#
_entry.id   AF-X0S587-F1
#
_cell.length_a   1.000
_cell.length_b   1.000
_cell.length_c   1.000
_cell.angle_alpha   90.00
_cell.angle_beta   90.00
_cell.angle_gamma   90.00
#
_symmetry.space_group_name_H-M   'P 1'
#
loop_
_entity.id
_entity.type
_entity.pdbx_description
1 polymer ?
#
loop_
_entity_poly.entity_id
_entity_poly.type
_entity_poly.pdbx_seq_one_letter_code
_entity_poly.pdbx_strand_id
1 'polypeptide(L)'
;ETIRKTGLKRMAEPQAYFVDTRYGLESTLSASSSPWIALSKAGEWDYVLNNETPWLKLREEGIKSITGTSITRELLEGLIEDGMIFHCEEDATIEGGTSAFLEEPDLPTETAVNVNELRAFYASIRCKPIPHLKLDCGALIHLEKPMLLADPYLTYPDENKTWKFVLQFHVRGLSVHADFRSEISKTQLIGWTWDLGKSLIKPMLRRIKPATLAQVGLTKQQIGSMTISEISAKLNSTAEGKKLRKALSLKTQDLTPKQLKTICWELWREEVEPILNDPKRKILTQRKAPEPHEWLDYEGEIPAGAVGATAELEGQFLIMDEGTIEYGAQKSYYHEYFLHGKHLNGRFFVRRLATRPKWQVKQPFAWMTFRGKPMERPYTISK
;
A
#
# COMPACT_ATOMS: atom_id res chain seq x y z
N GLU A 1 -10.35 -52.09 33.23
CA GLU A 1 -9.28 -52.39 32.26
C GLU A 1 -9.62 -53.44 31.19
N THR A 2 -10.84 -54.00 31.09
CA THR A 2 -11.02 -55.18 30.19
C THR A 2 -12.24 -55.20 29.27
N ILE A 3 -13.07 -54.14 29.18
CA ILE A 3 -14.19 -54.11 28.20
C ILE A 3 -14.35 -52.75 27.46
N ARG A 4 -13.91 -51.62 28.00
CA ARG A 4 -13.95 -50.33 27.27
C ARG A 4 -12.77 -50.12 26.29
N LYS A 5 -11.73 -50.97 26.39
CA LYS A 5 -10.59 -51.06 25.45
C LYS A 5 -10.94 -51.79 24.14
N THR A 6 -12.16 -52.29 23.99
CA THR A 6 -12.59 -53.14 22.85
C THR A 6 -13.55 -52.44 21.87
N GLY A 7 -13.76 -51.12 22.01
CA GLY A 7 -14.79 -50.38 21.28
C GLY A 7 -14.36 -49.53 20.07
N LEU A 8 -13.14 -49.00 20.00
CA LEU A 8 -12.74 -48.06 18.93
C LEU A 8 -11.29 -48.22 18.44
N LYS A 9 -10.75 -49.44 18.49
CA LYS A 9 -9.69 -49.90 17.57
C LYS A 9 -10.32 -50.73 16.46
N ARG A 10 -11.35 -50.19 15.79
CA ARG A 10 -11.48 -50.49 14.36
C ARG A 10 -10.25 -49.82 13.75
N MET A 11 -9.40 -50.58 13.07
CA MET A 11 -8.36 -50.00 12.24
C MET A 11 -9.09 -49.06 11.28
N ALA A 12 -9.11 -47.77 11.59
CA ALA A 12 -9.65 -46.76 10.69
C ALA A 12 -8.86 -46.90 9.39
N GLU A 13 -9.57 -46.94 8.26
CA GLU A 13 -8.90 -46.90 6.97
C GLU A 13 -7.97 -45.67 6.95
N PRO A 14 -6.78 -45.75 6.34
CA PRO A 14 -5.89 -44.60 6.22
C PRO A 14 -6.63 -43.42 5.61
N GLN A 15 -6.66 -42.28 6.31
CA GLN A 15 -7.32 -41.05 5.86
C GLN A 15 -6.28 -39.95 5.68
N ALA A 16 -6.47 -39.14 4.63
CA ALA A 16 -5.67 -37.96 4.36
C ALA A 16 -6.50 -36.68 4.50
N TYR A 17 -5.89 -35.63 5.03
CA TYR A 17 -6.49 -34.31 5.27
C TYR A 17 -5.53 -33.21 4.81
N PHE A 18 -6.07 -32.09 4.34
CA PHE A 18 -5.25 -30.89 4.06
C PHE A 18 -5.09 -30.02 5.31
N VAL A 19 -3.89 -29.44 5.52
CA VAL A 19 -3.51 -28.75 6.78
C VAL A 19 -3.27 -27.25 6.57
N ASP A 20 -3.92 -26.37 7.34
CA ASP A 20 -3.59 -24.93 7.34
C ASP A 20 -2.30 -24.68 8.13
N THR A 21 -1.27 -24.10 7.51
CA THR A 21 0.01 -23.81 8.16
C THR A 21 0.01 -22.59 9.06
N ARG A 22 -1.06 -21.79 9.12
CA ARG A 22 -1.03 -20.52 9.85
C ARG A 22 -1.56 -20.55 11.28
N TYR A 23 -2.20 -21.63 11.71
CA TYR A 23 -2.75 -21.74 13.06
C TYR A 23 -2.45 -23.13 13.59
N GLY A 24 -1.74 -23.24 14.71
CA GLY A 24 -1.46 -24.50 15.41
C GLY A 24 -2.70 -25.16 16.03
N LEU A 25 -3.77 -25.25 15.25
CA LEU A 25 -5.07 -25.85 15.54
C LEU A 25 -5.56 -26.51 14.25
N GLU A 26 -5.84 -27.80 14.33
CA GLU A 26 -6.30 -28.66 13.23
C GLU A 26 -7.62 -28.09 12.66
N SER A 27 -7.51 -27.32 11.58
CA SER A 27 -8.62 -26.62 10.92
C SER A 27 -8.61 -26.93 9.43
N THR A 28 -9.70 -27.51 8.94
CA THR A 28 -9.92 -27.71 7.51
C THR A 28 -10.38 -26.40 6.88
N LEU A 29 -9.49 -25.62 6.26
CA LEU A 29 -9.90 -24.63 5.27
C LEU A 29 -8.85 -24.53 4.14
N SER A 30 -9.36 -24.73 2.91
CA SER A 30 -8.74 -24.60 1.57
C SER A 30 -7.56 -25.53 1.24
N ALA A 31 -7.85 -26.72 0.72
CA ALA A 31 -6.84 -27.68 0.28
C ALA A 31 -5.92 -27.17 -0.84
N SER A 32 -6.46 -26.34 -1.73
CA SER A 32 -5.73 -25.83 -2.90
C SER A 32 -4.59 -24.88 -2.54
N SER A 33 -4.54 -24.42 -1.29
CA SER A 33 -3.53 -23.50 -0.77
C SER A 33 -2.71 -24.09 0.38
N SER A 34 -3.05 -25.28 0.85
CA SER A 34 -2.33 -25.95 1.93
C SER A 34 -1.01 -26.51 1.38
N PRO A 35 0.15 -26.18 1.97
CA PRO A 35 1.41 -26.77 1.57
C PRO A 35 1.60 -28.19 2.14
N TRP A 36 0.69 -28.72 2.96
CA TRP A 36 0.85 -30.02 3.62
C TRP A 36 -0.42 -30.88 3.62
N ILE A 37 -0.24 -32.18 3.47
CA ILE A 37 -1.28 -33.21 3.62
C ILE A 37 -0.93 -34.04 4.86
N ALA A 38 -1.82 -34.07 5.84
CA ALA A 38 -1.73 -34.94 7.01
C ALA A 38 -2.28 -36.33 6.70
N LEU A 39 -1.56 -37.37 7.09
CA LEU A 39 -1.89 -38.77 6.93
C LEU A 39 -2.11 -39.40 8.29
N SER A 40 -3.28 -39.98 8.55
CA SER A 40 -3.52 -40.73 9.78
C SER A 40 -3.13 -42.19 9.60
N LYS A 41 -2.15 -42.68 10.37
CA LYS A 41 -1.70 -44.08 10.36
C LYS A 41 -1.67 -44.62 11.78
N ALA A 42 -2.54 -45.58 12.08
CA ALA A 42 -2.58 -46.29 13.36
C ALA A 42 -2.67 -45.39 14.63
N GLY A 43 -3.17 -44.15 14.50
CA GLY A 43 -3.28 -43.18 15.60
C GLY A 43 -2.12 -42.17 15.66
N GLU A 44 -1.20 -42.20 14.71
CA GLU A 44 -0.14 -41.20 14.52
C GLU A 44 -0.36 -40.40 13.22
N TRP A 45 0.17 -39.18 13.17
CA TRP A 45 0.07 -38.26 12.03
C TRP A 45 1.41 -38.12 11.31
N ASP A 46 1.43 -38.36 10.00
CA ASP A 46 2.55 -38.01 9.10
C ASP A 46 2.15 -36.83 8.20
N TYR A 47 3.11 -36.01 7.76
CA TYR A 47 2.85 -34.82 6.95
C TYR A 47 3.66 -34.84 5.65
N VAL A 48 2.98 -34.60 4.52
CA VAL A 48 3.59 -34.61 3.18
C VAL A 48 3.41 -33.27 2.51
N LEU A 49 4.45 -32.77 1.85
CA LEU A 49 4.36 -31.55 1.05
C LEU A 49 3.36 -31.73 -0.11
N ASN A 50 2.44 -30.79 -0.25
CA ASN A 50 1.51 -30.67 -1.37
C ASN A 50 2.22 -30.04 -2.59
N ASN A 51 3.21 -30.75 -3.15
CA ASN A 51 3.97 -30.33 -4.33
C ASN A 51 3.41 -30.97 -5.62
N GLU A 52 4.20 -31.14 -6.68
CA GLU A 52 3.66 -31.60 -7.97
C GLU A 52 3.23 -33.09 -8.01
N THR A 53 3.48 -33.91 -6.97
CA THR A 53 3.10 -35.35 -6.97
C THR A 53 2.65 -35.97 -5.62
N PRO A 54 1.85 -35.29 -4.78
CA PRO A 54 1.42 -35.83 -3.49
C PRO A 54 0.62 -37.14 -3.59
N TRP A 55 -0.15 -37.33 -4.66
CA TRP A 55 -0.97 -38.53 -4.88
C TRP A 55 -0.15 -39.82 -5.05
N LEU A 56 1.10 -39.75 -5.55
CA LEU A 56 1.99 -40.92 -5.61
C LEU A 56 2.29 -41.45 -4.21
N LYS A 57 2.60 -40.58 -3.26
CA LYS A 57 2.85 -40.97 -1.86
C LYS A 57 1.57 -41.46 -1.18
N LEU A 58 0.42 -40.82 -1.46
CA LEU A 58 -0.88 -41.29 -0.95
C LEU A 58 -1.19 -42.71 -1.43
N ARG A 59 -0.87 -43.01 -2.70
CA ARG A 59 -1.01 -44.34 -3.30
C ARG A 59 -0.04 -45.36 -2.71
N GLU A 60 1.22 -45.01 -2.52
CA GLU A 60 2.21 -45.87 -1.84
C GLU A 60 1.78 -46.23 -0.41
N GLU A 61 1.12 -45.29 0.28
CA GLU A 61 0.57 -45.49 1.62
C GLU A 61 -0.82 -46.18 1.62
N GLY A 62 -1.35 -46.54 0.45
CA GLY A 62 -2.62 -47.25 0.31
C GLY A 62 -3.86 -46.42 0.67
N ILE A 63 -3.74 -45.10 0.64
CA ILE A 63 -4.83 -44.16 0.93
C ILE A 63 -5.76 -44.09 -0.28
N LYS A 64 -7.07 -44.25 -0.05
CA LYS A 64 -8.08 -44.29 -1.11
C LYS A 64 -8.97 -43.06 -1.16
N SER A 65 -8.93 -42.23 -0.12
CA SER A 65 -9.75 -41.03 -0.03
C SER A 65 -9.06 -39.92 0.72
N ILE A 66 -9.37 -38.69 0.34
CA ILE A 66 -8.85 -37.48 0.96
C ILE A 66 -10.02 -36.52 1.25
N THR A 67 -9.98 -35.86 2.40
CA THR A 67 -11.04 -34.94 2.84
C THR A 67 -10.50 -33.51 2.92
N GLY A 68 -11.27 -32.53 2.43
CA GLY A 68 -10.93 -31.11 2.51
C GLY A 68 -12.12 -30.20 2.17
N THR A 69 -11.96 -28.88 2.29
CA THR A 69 -13.08 -27.93 2.06
C THR A 69 -13.15 -27.36 0.64
N SER A 70 -12.11 -27.55 -0.16
CA SER A 70 -12.02 -27.16 -1.58
C SER A 70 -10.89 -27.94 -2.24
N ILE A 71 -10.78 -27.98 -3.57
CA ILE A 71 -9.68 -28.62 -4.31
C ILE A 71 -9.54 -27.93 -5.69
N THR A 72 -8.33 -27.88 -6.27
CA THR A 72 -8.17 -27.40 -7.66
C THR A 72 -8.67 -28.44 -8.65
N ARG A 73 -9.04 -28.00 -9.87
CA ARG A 73 -9.48 -28.93 -10.91
C ARG A 73 -8.39 -29.91 -11.30
N GLU A 74 -7.15 -29.42 -11.45
CA GLU A 74 -5.99 -30.21 -11.82
C GLU A 74 -5.68 -31.30 -10.78
N LEU A 75 -5.78 -30.97 -9.48
CA LEU A 75 -5.55 -31.93 -8.40
C LEU A 75 -6.68 -32.97 -8.32
N LEU A 76 -7.94 -32.55 -8.54
CA LEU A 76 -9.07 -33.47 -8.60
C LEU A 76 -8.96 -34.44 -9.77
N GLU A 77 -8.52 -33.97 -10.94
CA GLU A 77 -8.28 -34.81 -12.13
C GLU A 77 -7.21 -35.88 -11.83
N GLY A 78 -6.09 -35.51 -11.20
CA GLY A 78 -5.04 -36.46 -10.80
C GLY A 78 -5.52 -37.51 -9.76
N LEU A 79 -6.31 -37.09 -8.77
CA LEU A 79 -6.90 -38.02 -7.80
C LEU A 79 -7.85 -39.03 -8.48
N ILE A 80 -8.67 -38.57 -9.44
CA ILE A 80 -9.61 -39.43 -10.18
C ILE A 80 -8.85 -40.44 -11.04
N GLU A 81 -7.77 -40.02 -11.72
CA GLU A 81 -6.93 -40.91 -12.54
C GLU A 81 -6.32 -42.06 -11.72
N ASP A 82 -5.94 -41.80 -10.48
CA ASP A 82 -5.40 -42.81 -9.54
C ASP A 82 -6.48 -43.55 -8.74
N GLY A 83 -7.77 -43.31 -9.02
CA GLY A 83 -8.89 -44.00 -8.36
C GLY A 83 -9.14 -43.57 -6.91
N MET A 84 -8.68 -42.37 -6.53
CA MET A 84 -8.88 -41.79 -5.21
C MET A 84 -10.17 -40.96 -5.16
N ILE A 85 -10.83 -40.95 -4.00
CA ILE A 85 -12.09 -40.21 -3.77
C ILE A 85 -11.79 -38.93 -2.97
N PHE A 86 -12.22 -37.77 -3.46
CA PHE A 86 -12.19 -36.52 -2.69
C PHE A 86 -13.54 -36.30 -1.99
N HIS A 87 -13.51 -36.13 -0.67
CA HIS A 87 -14.66 -35.75 0.14
C HIS A 87 -14.60 -34.25 0.46
N CYS A 88 -15.60 -33.50 -0.01
CA CYS A 88 -15.76 -32.09 0.32
C CYS A 88 -16.60 -31.95 1.60
N GLU A 89 -16.03 -31.45 2.68
CA GLU A 89 -16.73 -31.21 3.95
C GLU A 89 -16.63 -29.73 4.35
N GLU A 90 -17.70 -29.17 4.92
CA GLU A 90 -17.83 -27.72 5.16
C GLU A 90 -17.07 -27.19 6.39
N ASP A 91 -16.58 -28.04 7.30
CA ASP A 91 -15.62 -27.74 8.37
C ASP A 91 -15.48 -29.01 9.23
N ALA A 92 -14.27 -29.53 9.43
CA ALA A 92 -13.95 -30.63 10.33
C ALA A 92 -12.80 -30.21 11.25
N THR A 93 -13.10 -30.03 12.54
CA THR A 93 -12.09 -30.01 13.59
C THR A 93 -11.80 -31.46 13.94
N ILE A 94 -10.54 -31.90 13.80
CA ILE A 94 -10.15 -33.26 14.22
C ILE A 94 -10.03 -33.23 15.75
N GLU A 95 -10.93 -33.89 16.47
CA GLU A 95 -10.76 -34.05 17.93
C GLU A 95 -9.86 -35.25 18.22
N GLY A 96 -8.61 -35.01 18.67
CA GLY A 96 -7.81 -36.06 19.30
C GLY A 96 -6.28 -36.05 19.07
N GLY A 97 -5.70 -35.08 18.37
CA GLY A 97 -4.25 -34.97 18.21
C GLY A 97 -3.57 -34.25 19.37
N THR A 98 -2.58 -34.86 20.01
CA THR A 98 -1.56 -34.08 20.73
C THR A 98 -0.75 -33.33 19.69
N SER A 99 -0.82 -31.99 19.71
CA SER A 99 0.01 -31.12 18.87
C SER A 99 1.48 -31.42 19.11
N ALA A 100 2.12 -32.09 18.16
CA ALA A 100 3.57 -32.11 18.09
C ALA A 100 3.98 -30.72 17.62
N PHE A 101 4.70 -29.98 18.46
CA PHE A 101 5.41 -28.79 18.02
C PHE A 101 6.33 -29.22 16.87
N LEU A 102 6.02 -28.79 15.65
CA LEU A 102 6.93 -28.89 14.52
C LEU A 102 8.09 -27.92 14.82
N GLU A 103 9.23 -28.45 15.26
CA GLU A 103 10.48 -27.70 15.16
C GLU A 103 10.75 -27.48 13.66
N GLU A 104 10.95 -26.23 13.26
CA GLU A 104 11.28 -25.86 11.88
C GLU A 104 12.49 -26.71 11.43
N PRO A 105 12.35 -27.61 10.44
CA PRO A 105 13.49 -28.35 9.95
C PRO A 105 14.46 -27.37 9.29
N ASP A 106 15.75 -27.54 9.57
CA ASP A 106 16.90 -26.78 9.05
C ASP A 106 16.67 -26.29 7.60
N LEU A 107 16.10 -25.09 7.46
CA LEU A 107 15.97 -24.42 6.18
C LEU A 107 17.40 -24.09 5.70
N PRO A 108 17.77 -24.42 4.45
CA PRO A 108 19.03 -23.94 3.89
C PRO A 108 19.05 -22.42 3.96
N THR A 109 19.95 -21.87 4.76
CA THR A 109 20.08 -20.43 5.05
C THR A 109 20.38 -19.56 3.83
N GLU A 110 20.52 -20.12 2.63
CA GLU A 110 20.97 -19.41 1.42
C GLU A 110 20.16 -19.67 0.14
N THR A 111 18.91 -20.13 0.21
CA THR A 111 18.02 -19.98 -0.95
C THR A 111 17.37 -18.60 -0.93
N ALA A 112 18.03 -17.65 -1.59
CA ALA A 112 17.46 -16.34 -1.89
C ALA A 112 16.19 -16.52 -2.73
N VAL A 113 15.04 -16.57 -2.07
CA VAL A 113 13.73 -16.58 -2.75
C VAL A 113 13.67 -15.31 -3.60
N ASN A 114 13.59 -15.49 -4.92
CA ASN A 114 13.43 -14.38 -5.83
C ASN A 114 12.06 -13.73 -5.57
N VAL A 115 12.07 -12.63 -4.82
CA VAL A 115 10.87 -11.93 -4.37
C VAL A 115 9.96 -11.54 -5.55
N ASN A 116 10.53 -11.34 -6.75
CA ASN A 116 9.76 -11.03 -7.94
C ASN A 116 9.01 -12.25 -8.50
N GLU A 117 9.64 -13.42 -8.52
CA GLU A 117 8.99 -14.68 -8.92
C GLU A 117 7.94 -15.08 -7.90
N LEU A 118 8.25 -14.94 -6.61
CA LEU A 118 7.30 -15.19 -5.53
C LEU A 118 6.09 -14.26 -5.63
N ARG A 119 6.30 -12.97 -5.93
CA ARG A 119 5.21 -12.00 -6.13
C ARG A 119 4.41 -12.27 -7.40
N ALA A 120 5.07 -12.69 -8.49
CA ALA A 120 4.40 -13.07 -9.74
C ALA A 120 3.55 -14.34 -9.57
N PHE A 121 4.07 -15.33 -8.84
CA PHE A 121 3.35 -16.53 -8.44
C PHE A 121 2.15 -16.19 -7.54
N TYR A 122 2.32 -15.36 -6.51
CA TYR A 122 1.19 -14.92 -5.68
C TYR A 122 0.17 -14.08 -6.47
N ALA A 123 0.59 -13.34 -7.48
CA ALA A 123 -0.32 -12.59 -8.35
C ALA A 123 -1.08 -13.50 -9.34
N SER A 124 -0.49 -14.61 -9.78
CA SER A 124 -1.13 -15.55 -10.70
C SER A 124 -2.13 -16.48 -10.03
N ILE A 125 -1.94 -16.81 -8.75
CA ILE A 125 -2.84 -17.70 -7.99
C ILE A 125 -3.89 -16.97 -7.14
N ARG A 126 -3.79 -15.64 -6.97
CA ARG A 126 -4.85 -14.86 -6.32
C ARG A 126 -6.09 -14.91 -7.20
N CYS A 127 -7.14 -15.58 -6.73
CA CYS A 127 -8.48 -15.39 -7.27
C CYS A 127 -8.75 -13.89 -7.34
N LYS A 128 -9.12 -13.39 -8.53
CA LYS A 128 -9.60 -12.01 -8.65
C LYS A 128 -10.72 -11.85 -7.61
N PRO A 129 -10.62 -10.90 -6.68
CA PRO A 129 -11.64 -10.73 -5.65
C PRO A 129 -12.99 -10.60 -6.34
N ILE A 130 -13.90 -11.53 -6.05
CA ILE A 130 -15.26 -11.47 -6.56
C ILE A 130 -15.94 -10.36 -5.77
N PRO A 131 -16.29 -9.22 -6.40
CA PRO A 131 -16.90 -8.12 -5.68
C PRO A 131 -18.24 -8.59 -5.14
N HIS A 132 -18.41 -8.51 -3.82
CA HIS A 132 -19.65 -8.86 -3.13
C HIS A 132 -20.06 -7.72 -2.21
N LEU A 133 -21.37 -7.49 -2.09
CA LEU A 133 -21.95 -6.55 -1.13
C LEU A 133 -22.54 -7.35 0.04
N LYS A 134 -22.07 -7.11 1.25
CA LYS A 134 -22.68 -7.65 2.47
C LYS A 134 -23.77 -6.69 2.94
N LEU A 135 -25.02 -7.14 2.96
CA LEU A 135 -26.15 -6.39 3.47
C LEU A 135 -26.19 -6.43 5.00
N ASP A 136 -26.89 -5.48 5.62
CA ASP A 136 -27.08 -5.42 7.08
C ASP A 136 -27.79 -6.65 7.64
N CYS A 137 -28.57 -7.35 6.81
CA CYS A 137 -29.20 -8.64 7.14
C CYS A 137 -28.24 -9.85 7.04
N GLY A 138 -26.96 -9.63 6.74
CA GLY A 138 -25.93 -10.66 6.61
C GLY A 138 -25.83 -11.32 5.23
N ALA A 139 -26.79 -11.06 4.33
CA ALA A 139 -26.77 -11.62 2.97
C ALA A 139 -25.59 -11.08 2.15
N LEU A 140 -24.97 -11.96 1.36
CA LEU A 140 -23.92 -11.61 0.40
C LEU A 140 -24.52 -11.58 -1.01
N ILE A 141 -24.42 -10.43 -1.69
CA ILE A 141 -24.83 -10.30 -3.10
C ILE A 141 -23.58 -10.36 -3.97
N HIS A 142 -23.50 -11.37 -4.83
CA HIS A 142 -22.50 -11.43 -5.89
C HIS A 142 -22.75 -10.34 -6.93
N LEU A 143 -21.73 -9.51 -7.20
CA LEU A 143 -21.84 -8.44 -8.17
C LEU A 143 -21.31 -8.92 -9.53
N GLU A 144 -22.20 -9.20 -10.49
CA GLU A 144 -21.85 -9.64 -11.86
C GLU A 144 -20.95 -8.65 -12.62
N LYS A 145 -21.06 -7.37 -12.26
CA LYS A 145 -20.13 -6.31 -12.61
C LYS A 145 -19.68 -5.69 -11.30
N PRO A 146 -18.41 -5.31 -11.13
CA PRO A 146 -18.03 -4.52 -9.97
C PRO A 146 -19.01 -3.35 -9.93
N MET A 147 -19.82 -3.26 -8.87
CA MET A 147 -20.43 -1.98 -8.55
C MET A 147 -19.25 -1.02 -8.58
N LEU A 148 -19.29 -0.06 -9.50
CA LEU A 148 -18.42 1.09 -9.40
C LEU A 148 -18.82 1.69 -8.06
N LEU A 149 -18.13 1.28 -7.00
CA LEU A 149 -18.10 1.94 -5.72
C LEU A 149 -18.09 3.42 -6.09
N ALA A 150 -19.16 4.13 -5.68
CA ALA A 150 -19.33 5.52 -6.01
C ALA A 150 -17.97 6.18 -5.88
N ASP A 151 -17.50 6.82 -6.95
CA ASP A 151 -16.16 7.40 -6.98
C ASP A 151 -15.94 8.10 -5.64
N PRO A 152 -14.97 7.68 -4.81
CA PRO A 152 -14.83 8.21 -3.45
C PRO A 152 -14.70 9.73 -3.40
N TYR A 153 -14.29 10.35 -4.51
CA TYR A 153 -14.15 11.79 -4.66
C TYR A 153 -15.46 12.50 -5.08
N LEU A 154 -16.50 11.74 -5.40
CA LEU A 154 -17.87 12.23 -5.65
C LEU A 154 -18.80 11.99 -4.46
N THR A 155 -18.29 11.36 -3.40
CA THR A 155 -19.04 11.09 -2.18
C THR A 155 -18.92 12.29 -1.25
N TYR A 156 -20.05 12.74 -0.72
CA TYR A 156 -20.08 13.71 0.37
C TYR A 156 -20.07 12.94 1.69
N PRO A 157 -19.12 13.24 2.59
CA PRO A 157 -19.14 12.63 3.91
C PRO A 157 -20.27 13.25 4.75
N ASP A 158 -20.69 12.55 5.81
CA ASP A 158 -21.79 12.99 6.69
C ASP A 158 -21.49 14.39 7.28
N GLU A 159 -22.30 15.38 6.87
CA GLU A 159 -22.14 16.79 7.22
C GLU A 159 -22.34 17.07 8.73
N ASN A 160 -22.94 16.14 9.47
CA ASN A 160 -23.11 16.27 10.92
C ASN A 160 -21.85 15.87 11.70
N LYS A 161 -20.77 15.49 11.01
CA LYS A 161 -19.51 15.09 11.62
C LYS A 161 -18.39 16.05 11.23
N THR A 162 -17.42 16.16 12.13
CA THR A 162 -16.15 16.80 11.85
C THR A 162 -15.21 15.79 11.20
N TRP A 163 -14.63 16.17 10.07
CA TRP A 163 -13.68 15.37 9.31
C TRP A 163 -12.28 15.94 9.45
N LYS A 164 -11.26 15.09 9.39
CA LYS A 164 -9.86 15.46 9.51
C LYS A 164 -9.15 15.46 8.16
N PHE A 165 -8.08 16.23 8.09
CA PHE A 165 -7.10 16.15 7.02
C PHE A 165 -5.67 16.15 7.59
N VAL A 166 -4.75 15.64 6.78
CA VAL A 166 -3.31 15.75 7.01
C VAL A 166 -2.61 16.17 5.72
N LEU A 167 -1.55 16.95 5.86
CA LEU A 167 -0.60 17.26 4.79
C LEU A 167 0.78 16.74 5.20
N GLN A 168 1.24 15.71 4.49
CA GLN A 168 2.55 15.11 4.71
C GLN A 168 3.53 15.51 3.62
N PHE A 169 4.77 15.83 3.99
CA PHE A 169 5.86 15.84 3.03
C PHE A 169 6.39 14.42 2.88
N HIS A 170 6.41 13.98 1.63
CA HIS A 170 6.99 12.72 1.24
C HIS A 170 8.37 12.95 0.62
N VAL A 171 9.41 12.70 1.41
CA VAL A 171 10.82 12.91 1.05
C VAL A 171 11.42 11.62 0.52
N ARG A 172 12.12 11.70 -0.61
CA ARG A 172 12.88 10.61 -1.23
C ARG A 172 14.21 11.15 -1.75
N GLY A 173 15.29 10.93 -1.01
CA GLY A 173 16.56 11.61 -1.29
C GLY A 173 16.40 13.13 -1.20
N LEU A 174 16.72 13.85 -2.29
CA LEU A 174 16.48 15.29 -2.41
C LEU A 174 15.09 15.67 -2.92
N SER A 175 14.30 14.71 -3.42
CA SER A 175 12.97 14.99 -3.98
C SER A 175 11.94 15.03 -2.87
N VAL A 176 11.03 16.00 -2.94
CA VAL A 176 9.91 16.13 -2.01
C VAL A 176 8.65 16.48 -2.80
N HIS A 177 7.54 15.91 -2.36
CA HIS A 177 6.21 16.37 -2.74
C HIS A 177 5.32 16.35 -1.50
N ALA A 178 4.18 17.04 -1.58
CA ALA A 178 3.23 17.08 -0.49
C ALA A 178 2.06 16.15 -0.80
N ASP A 179 1.75 15.23 0.10
CA ASP A 179 0.56 14.42 0.03
C ASP A 179 -0.50 14.99 0.97
N PHE A 180 -1.59 15.47 0.40
CA PHE A 180 -2.79 15.86 1.11
C PHE A 180 -3.73 14.65 1.23
N ARG A 181 -4.25 14.39 2.43
CA ARG A 181 -5.20 13.32 2.69
C ARG A 181 -6.34 13.85 3.55
N SER A 182 -7.56 13.38 3.30
CA SER A 182 -8.74 13.80 4.05
C SER A 182 -9.71 12.64 4.24
N GLU A 183 -10.35 12.58 5.41
CA GLU A 183 -11.34 11.57 5.74
C GLU A 183 -12.61 11.76 4.93
N ILE A 184 -13.11 10.67 4.33
CA ILE A 184 -14.45 10.64 3.72
C ILE A 184 -15.40 9.67 4.42
N SER A 185 -14.85 8.83 5.30
CA SER A 185 -15.58 7.89 6.13
C SER A 185 -14.73 7.56 7.36
N LYS A 186 -15.27 6.74 8.26
CA LYS A 186 -14.55 6.26 9.44
C LYS A 186 -13.32 5.39 9.11
N THR A 187 -13.25 4.84 7.91
CA THR A 187 -12.25 3.84 7.54
C THR A 187 -11.39 4.24 6.34
N GLN A 188 -11.76 5.32 5.65
CA GLN A 188 -11.18 5.62 4.34
C GLN A 188 -10.85 7.10 4.20
N LEU A 189 -9.68 7.33 3.61
CA LEU A 189 -9.18 8.63 3.18
C LEU A 189 -9.23 8.72 1.66
N ILE A 190 -9.42 9.93 1.16
CA ILE A 190 -9.06 10.32 -0.20
C ILE A 190 -7.90 11.30 -0.14
N GLY A 191 -7.21 11.50 -1.26
CA GLY A 191 -6.08 12.42 -1.23
C GLY A 191 -5.58 12.92 -2.57
N TRP A 192 -4.64 13.84 -2.49
CA TRP A 192 -4.02 14.49 -3.63
C TRP A 192 -2.52 14.57 -3.38
N THR A 193 -1.74 14.12 -4.37
CA THR A 193 -0.32 14.41 -4.40
C THR A 193 -0.13 15.77 -5.08
N TRP A 194 0.36 16.74 -4.32
CA TRP A 194 0.68 18.10 -4.72
C TRP A 194 2.16 18.21 -5.10
N ASP A 195 2.46 18.68 -6.32
CA ASP A 195 3.81 19.02 -6.77
C ASP A 195 4.29 20.32 -6.09
N LEU A 196 4.54 20.22 -4.79
CA LEU A 196 4.81 21.30 -3.86
C LEU A 196 6.02 20.94 -2.99
N GLY A 197 6.90 21.91 -2.73
CA GLY A 197 8.13 21.65 -1.96
C GLY A 197 9.18 20.84 -2.72
N LYS A 198 9.13 20.81 -4.05
CA LYS A 198 9.88 19.98 -5.03
C LYS A 198 11.24 19.38 -4.61
N SER A 199 12.10 20.13 -3.91
CA SER A 199 13.41 19.61 -3.52
C SER A 199 14.02 20.24 -2.27
N LEU A 200 14.71 19.42 -1.48
CA LEU A 200 15.56 19.85 -0.37
C LEU A 200 16.93 20.41 -0.81
N ILE A 201 17.19 20.54 -2.11
CA ILE A 201 18.52 20.88 -2.61
C ILE A 201 19.04 22.22 -2.07
N LYS A 202 18.18 23.25 -1.99
CA LYS A 202 18.55 24.57 -1.45
C LYS A 202 18.90 24.52 0.03
N PRO A 203 18.02 24.06 0.95
CA PRO A 203 18.36 24.00 2.36
C PRO A 203 19.57 23.10 2.63
N MET A 204 19.73 22.00 1.87
CA MET A 204 20.91 21.14 1.97
C MET A 204 22.20 21.85 1.54
N LEU A 205 22.20 22.57 0.40
CA LEU A 205 23.38 23.29 -0.09
C LEU A 205 23.83 24.41 0.85
N ARG A 206 22.92 25.10 1.56
CA ARG A 206 23.27 26.15 2.53
C ARG A 206 24.14 25.65 3.69
N ARG A 207 24.03 24.35 3.99
CA ARG A 207 24.79 23.65 5.05
C ARG A 207 26.16 23.17 4.57
N ILE A 208 26.48 23.34 3.29
CA ILE A 208 27.77 22.94 2.72
C ILE A 208 28.81 24.05 2.94
N LYS A 209 30.06 23.64 3.15
CA LYS A 209 31.20 24.56 3.33
C LYS A 209 31.39 25.41 2.06
N PRO A 210 31.68 26.72 2.18
CA PRO A 210 31.88 27.59 1.02
C PRO A 210 32.94 27.08 0.03
N ALA A 211 34.02 26.46 0.52
CA ALA A 211 35.07 25.89 -0.33
C ALA A 211 34.54 24.79 -1.28
N THR A 212 33.66 23.92 -0.78
CA THR A 212 33.04 22.86 -1.60
C THR A 212 32.03 23.44 -2.59
N LEU A 213 31.29 24.50 -2.22
CA LEU A 213 30.40 25.19 -3.15
C LEU A 213 31.18 25.89 -4.27
N ALA A 214 32.33 26.48 -3.96
CA ALA A 214 33.18 27.13 -4.94
C ALA A 214 33.70 26.16 -6.01
N GLN A 215 34.01 24.91 -5.64
CA GLN A 215 34.42 23.85 -6.59
C GLN A 215 33.35 23.54 -7.65
N VAL A 216 32.06 23.73 -7.33
CA VAL A 216 30.95 23.55 -8.26
C VAL A 216 30.43 24.90 -8.80
N GLY A 217 31.20 25.97 -8.61
CA GLY A 217 30.89 27.31 -9.08
C GLY A 217 29.67 27.96 -8.43
N LEU A 218 29.26 27.52 -7.24
CA LEU A 218 28.11 28.07 -6.50
C LEU A 218 28.57 28.91 -5.29
N THR A 219 27.77 29.92 -4.95
CA THR A 219 27.91 30.68 -3.69
C THR A 219 26.63 30.60 -2.86
N LYS A 220 26.72 30.88 -1.56
CA LYS A 220 25.54 30.92 -0.67
C LYS A 220 24.48 31.92 -1.14
N GLN A 221 24.92 33.07 -1.66
CA GLN A 221 24.03 34.10 -2.18
C GLN A 221 23.27 33.62 -3.43
N GLN A 222 23.95 32.92 -4.34
CA GLN A 222 23.33 32.33 -5.55
C GLN A 222 22.28 31.28 -5.21
N ILE A 223 22.50 30.47 -4.17
CA ILE A 223 21.53 29.44 -3.75
C ILE A 223 20.19 30.07 -3.33
N GLY A 224 20.21 31.27 -2.75
CA GLY A 224 18.99 31.99 -2.35
C GLY A 224 18.20 32.57 -3.53
N SER A 225 18.88 33.05 -4.56
CA SER A 225 18.24 33.74 -5.70
C SER A 225 17.84 32.81 -6.85
N MET A 226 18.57 31.71 -7.05
CA MET A 226 18.32 30.78 -8.15
C MET A 226 17.10 29.88 -7.88
N THR A 227 16.44 29.48 -8.95
CA THR A 227 15.41 28.45 -8.93
C THR A 227 16.01 27.05 -8.73
N ILE A 228 15.20 26.10 -8.26
CA ILE A 228 15.63 24.69 -8.11
C ILE A 228 16.12 24.12 -9.45
N SER A 229 15.46 24.48 -10.56
CA SER A 229 15.83 24.01 -11.90
C SER A 229 17.20 24.54 -12.32
N GLU A 230 17.50 25.81 -12.08
CA GLU A 230 18.81 26.40 -12.40
C GLU A 230 19.94 25.80 -11.55
N ILE A 231 19.69 25.62 -10.25
CA ILE A 231 20.65 24.93 -9.36
C ILE A 231 20.89 23.50 -9.85
N SER A 232 19.83 22.77 -10.20
CA SER A 232 19.92 21.40 -10.69
C SER A 232 20.68 21.33 -12.02
N ALA A 233 20.43 22.26 -12.95
CA ALA A 233 21.14 22.33 -14.22
C ALA A 233 22.64 22.59 -14.00
N LYS A 234 22.98 23.52 -13.10
CA LYS A 234 24.36 23.86 -12.76
C LYS A 234 25.11 22.74 -12.06
N LEU A 235 24.46 22.01 -11.15
CA LEU A 235 25.09 20.81 -10.55
C LEU A 235 25.24 19.67 -11.56
N ASN A 236 24.31 19.54 -12.50
CA ASN A 236 24.37 18.49 -13.51
C ASN A 236 25.35 18.79 -14.65
N SER A 237 25.89 20.00 -14.77
CA SER A 237 26.81 20.36 -15.86
C SER A 237 28.25 19.92 -15.60
N THR A 238 28.64 19.61 -14.35
CA THR A 238 30.00 19.19 -13.98
C THR A 238 30.00 17.83 -13.29
N ALA A 239 31.13 17.11 -13.34
CA ALA A 239 31.26 15.82 -12.66
C ALA A 239 31.21 15.99 -11.13
N GLU A 240 31.85 17.05 -10.63
CA GLU A 240 31.89 17.43 -9.22
C GLU A 240 30.51 17.82 -8.71
N GLY A 241 29.73 18.55 -9.52
CA GLY A 241 28.35 18.91 -9.20
C GLY A 241 27.42 17.70 -9.12
N LYS A 242 27.56 16.74 -10.04
CA LYS A 242 26.81 15.46 -9.99
C LYS A 242 27.18 14.65 -8.75
N LYS A 243 28.48 14.56 -8.44
CA LYS A 243 28.99 13.90 -7.21
C LYS A 243 28.41 14.55 -5.96
N LEU A 244 28.45 15.89 -5.88
CA LEU A 244 27.88 16.64 -4.76
C LEU A 244 26.38 16.40 -4.63
N ARG A 245 25.63 16.45 -5.73
CA ARG A 245 24.18 16.19 -5.71
C ARG A 245 23.86 14.78 -5.21
N LYS A 246 24.60 13.76 -5.68
CA LYS A 246 24.45 12.38 -5.20
C LYS A 246 24.77 12.27 -3.70
N ALA A 247 25.87 12.88 -3.26
CA ALA A 247 26.26 12.91 -1.85
C ALA A 247 25.20 13.59 -0.97
N LEU A 248 24.61 14.70 -1.43
CA LEU A 248 23.51 15.37 -0.72
C LEU A 248 22.25 14.49 -0.65
N SER A 249 21.96 13.74 -1.70
CA SER A 249 20.81 12.82 -1.72
C SER A 249 20.99 11.61 -0.82
N LEU A 250 22.22 11.10 -0.67
CA LEU A 250 22.53 10.04 0.30
C LEU A 250 22.48 10.58 1.72
N LYS A 251 23.02 11.78 1.93
CA LYS A 251 23.04 12.43 3.24
C LYS A 251 21.65 12.65 3.83
N THR A 252 20.58 12.71 3.03
CA THR A 252 19.23 12.82 3.59
C THR A 252 18.78 11.55 4.31
N GLN A 253 19.37 10.39 4.02
CA GLN A 253 19.13 9.13 4.72
C GLN A 253 19.82 9.12 6.10
N ASP A 254 20.94 9.83 6.24
CA ASP A 254 21.69 9.93 7.50
C ASP A 254 21.08 10.95 8.49
N LEU A 255 20.04 11.68 8.08
CA LEU A 255 19.42 12.70 8.93
C LEU A 255 18.41 12.07 9.87
N THR A 256 18.50 12.43 11.15
CA THR A 256 17.43 12.10 12.11
C THR A 256 16.09 12.73 11.67
N PRO A 257 14.94 12.13 12.02
CA PRO A 257 13.63 12.68 11.69
C PRO A 257 13.45 14.14 12.11
N LYS A 258 14.01 14.53 13.28
CA LYS A 258 13.99 15.91 13.77
C LYS A 258 14.78 16.87 12.87
N GLN A 259 15.95 16.46 12.40
CA GLN A 259 16.77 17.28 11.48
C GLN A 259 16.09 17.41 10.12
N LEU A 260 15.53 16.31 9.61
CA LEU A 260 14.81 16.32 8.34
C LEU A 260 13.57 17.21 8.41
N LYS A 261 12.76 17.09 9.47
CA LYS A 261 11.59 17.96 9.73
C LYS A 261 11.99 19.44 9.81
N THR A 262 13.12 19.76 10.45
CA THR A 262 13.65 21.14 10.49
C THR A 262 13.96 21.67 9.08
N ILE A 263 14.57 20.85 8.22
CA ILE A 263 14.87 21.19 6.83
C ILE A 263 13.60 21.35 6.00
N CYS A 264 12.62 20.47 6.19
CA CYS A 264 11.30 20.55 5.55
C CYS A 264 10.56 21.83 5.94
N TRP A 265 10.69 22.31 7.19
CA TRP A 265 10.13 23.60 7.63
C TRP A 265 10.81 24.81 6.99
N GLU A 266 12.11 24.74 6.69
CA GLU A 266 12.78 25.79 5.90
C GLU A 266 12.22 25.84 4.47
N LEU A 267 12.12 24.68 3.82
CA LEU A 267 11.47 24.55 2.52
C LEU A 267 10.02 25.05 2.55
N TRP A 268 9.29 24.75 3.62
CA TRP A 268 7.91 25.18 3.81
C TRP A 268 7.80 26.71 3.73
N ARG A 269 8.55 27.41 4.59
CA ARG A 269 8.49 28.87 4.70
C ARG A 269 8.93 29.58 3.42
N GLU A 270 9.94 29.05 2.73
CA GLU A 270 10.53 29.74 1.58
C GLU A 270 9.79 29.49 0.28
N GLU A 271 9.25 28.29 0.07
CA GLU A 271 8.67 27.90 -1.21
C GLU A 271 7.18 27.55 -1.11
N VAL A 272 6.78 26.79 -0.10
CA VAL A 272 5.44 26.21 -0.03
C VAL A 272 4.40 27.21 0.47
N GLU A 273 4.65 27.87 1.58
CA GLU A 273 3.74 28.84 2.18
C GLU A 273 3.42 30.02 1.24
N PRO A 274 4.39 30.62 0.53
CA PRO A 274 4.07 31.66 -0.47
C PRO A 274 3.18 31.16 -1.61
N ILE A 275 3.36 29.90 -2.06
CA ILE A 275 2.54 29.30 -3.11
C ILE A 275 1.12 29.03 -2.59
N LEU A 276 1.00 28.47 -1.39
CA LEU A 276 -0.29 28.17 -0.77
C LEU A 276 -1.07 29.43 -0.40
N ASN A 277 -0.40 30.56 -0.15
CA ASN A 277 -1.04 31.82 0.20
C ASN A 277 -1.39 32.71 -1.00
N ASP A 278 -0.94 32.38 -2.21
CA ASP A 278 -1.22 33.16 -3.44
C ASP A 278 -2.29 32.49 -4.32
N PRO A 279 -3.51 33.05 -4.42
CA PRO A 279 -4.59 32.54 -5.29
C PRO A 279 -4.25 32.49 -6.78
N LYS A 280 -3.19 33.17 -7.24
CA LYS A 280 -2.74 33.14 -8.64
C LYS A 280 -1.83 31.94 -8.94
N ARG A 281 -1.24 31.33 -7.92
CA ARG A 281 -0.38 30.15 -8.07
C ARG A 281 -1.24 28.91 -8.28
N LYS A 282 -0.68 27.97 -9.03
CA LYS A 282 -1.33 26.71 -9.40
C LYS A 282 -0.39 25.59 -9.03
N ILE A 283 -0.94 24.57 -8.39
CA ILE A 283 -0.16 23.40 -7.95
C ILE A 283 -0.58 22.23 -8.84
N LEU A 284 0.37 21.66 -9.59
CA LEU A 284 0.10 20.44 -10.33
C LEU A 284 -0.25 19.34 -9.32
N THR A 285 -1.34 18.63 -9.58
CA THR A 285 -1.94 17.71 -8.61
C THR A 285 -2.24 16.38 -9.27
N GLN A 286 -2.06 15.30 -8.53
CA GLN A 286 -2.40 13.95 -8.94
C GLN A 286 -3.34 13.33 -7.92
N ARG A 287 -4.34 12.62 -8.43
CA ARG A 287 -5.31 11.92 -7.59
C ARG A 287 -4.66 10.68 -6.98
N LYS A 288 -4.82 10.50 -5.67
CA LYS A 288 -4.37 9.29 -4.97
C LYS A 288 -5.45 8.20 -5.04
N ALA A 289 -5.03 6.95 -4.88
CA ALA A 289 -5.99 5.90 -4.55
C ALA A 289 -6.54 6.14 -3.13
N PRO A 290 -7.73 5.63 -2.80
CA PRO A 290 -8.18 5.64 -1.43
C PRO A 290 -7.20 4.91 -0.51
N GLU A 291 -6.94 5.50 0.65
CA GLU A 291 -5.98 5.01 1.63
C GLU A 291 -6.70 4.74 2.96
N PRO A 292 -6.19 3.82 3.80
CA PRO A 292 -6.80 3.52 5.08
C PRO A 292 -6.49 4.63 6.11
N HIS A 293 -7.26 4.67 7.20
CA HIS A 293 -7.30 5.78 8.15
C HIS A 293 -5.96 6.03 8.87
N GLU A 294 -5.12 5.01 9.02
CA GLU A 294 -3.81 5.05 9.69
C GLU A 294 -2.86 6.06 9.04
N TRP A 295 -3.07 6.42 7.78
CA TRP A 295 -2.27 7.42 7.09
C TRP A 295 -2.45 8.84 7.62
N LEU A 296 -3.48 9.13 8.41
CA LEU A 296 -3.64 10.44 9.06
C LEU A 296 -2.50 10.73 10.04
N ASP A 297 -2.10 9.73 10.80
CA ASP A 297 -1.15 9.87 11.90
C ASP A 297 0.23 9.28 11.54
N TYR A 298 0.41 8.79 10.31
CA TYR A 298 1.64 8.14 9.89
C TYR A 298 2.79 9.15 9.70
N GLU A 299 3.81 9.04 10.55
CA GLU A 299 5.17 9.56 10.31
C GLU A 299 6.15 8.39 10.38
N GLY A 300 7.02 8.26 9.39
CA GLY A 300 7.97 7.15 9.38
C GLY A 300 8.70 6.90 8.08
N GLU A 301 9.60 5.93 8.16
CA GLU A 301 10.47 5.49 7.08
C GLU A 301 9.79 4.39 6.26
N ILE A 302 9.97 4.42 4.95
CA ILE A 302 9.54 3.38 4.03
C ILE A 302 10.78 2.80 3.36
N PRO A 303 11.03 1.48 3.45
CA PRO A 303 12.24 0.87 2.94
C PRO A 303 12.36 1.03 1.43
N ALA A 304 13.60 1.08 0.93
CA ALA A 304 13.89 1.15 -0.50
C ALA A 304 13.19 0.01 -1.27
N GLY A 305 12.69 0.32 -2.47
CA GLY A 305 11.94 -0.63 -3.32
C GLY A 305 10.47 -0.83 -2.97
N ALA A 306 9.99 -0.34 -1.82
CA ALA A 306 8.56 -0.34 -1.50
C ALA A 306 7.82 0.81 -2.19
N VAL A 307 6.48 0.69 -2.28
CA VAL A 307 5.62 1.78 -2.78
C VAL A 307 5.74 2.95 -1.80
N GLY A 308 6.25 4.08 -2.29
CA GLY A 308 6.60 5.20 -1.44
C GLY A 308 8.11 5.39 -1.24
N ALA A 309 8.95 4.50 -1.74
CA ALA A 309 10.39 4.72 -1.80
C ALA A 309 10.85 4.87 -3.25
N THR A 310 12.14 5.09 -3.47
CA THR A 310 12.76 4.83 -4.77
C THR A 310 13.32 3.41 -4.79
N ALA A 311 13.82 2.93 -5.93
CA ALA A 311 14.47 1.62 -5.98
C ALA A 311 15.70 1.52 -5.04
N GLU A 312 16.36 2.64 -4.74
CA GLU A 312 17.66 2.67 -4.04
C GLU A 312 17.65 3.48 -2.73
N LEU A 313 16.66 4.35 -2.54
CA LEU A 313 16.55 5.29 -1.42
C LEU A 313 15.20 5.14 -0.73
N GLU A 314 15.22 5.18 0.59
CA GLU A 314 14.07 5.14 1.48
C GLU A 314 13.19 6.37 1.31
N GLY A 315 11.90 6.17 1.54
CA GLY A 315 10.92 7.24 1.64
C GLY A 315 10.74 7.66 3.09
N GLN A 316 10.52 8.95 3.33
CA GLN A 316 10.26 9.49 4.67
C GLN A 316 8.97 10.32 4.61
N PHE A 317 8.02 10.00 5.49
CA PHE A 317 6.78 10.76 5.65
C PHE A 317 6.85 11.62 6.89
N LEU A 318 6.62 12.93 6.71
CA LEU A 318 6.62 13.91 7.78
C LEU A 318 5.33 14.71 7.73
N ILE A 319 4.55 14.72 8.81
CA ILE A 319 3.37 15.55 8.94
C ILE A 319 3.81 17.01 9.09
N MET A 320 3.37 17.84 8.15
CA MET A 320 3.67 19.26 8.10
C MET A 320 2.51 20.10 8.65
N ASP A 321 1.28 19.68 8.38
CA ASP A 321 0.09 20.30 8.96
C ASP A 321 -1.06 19.28 9.03
N GLU A 322 -1.98 19.53 9.94
CA GLU A 322 -3.16 18.70 10.19
C GLU A 322 -4.28 19.59 10.72
N GLY A 323 -5.52 19.13 10.60
CA GLY A 323 -6.66 19.89 11.10
C GLY A 323 -7.99 19.30 10.66
N THR A 324 -9.02 20.15 10.64
CA THR A 324 -10.36 19.75 10.22
C THR A 324 -10.68 20.24 8.81
N ILE A 325 -11.59 19.55 8.15
CA ILE A 325 -11.98 19.82 6.77
C ILE A 325 -13.50 19.79 6.61
N GLU A 326 -14.00 20.74 5.82
CA GLU A 326 -15.37 20.73 5.31
C GLU A 326 -15.34 20.58 3.79
N TYR A 327 -16.35 19.89 3.25
CA TYR A 327 -16.41 19.57 1.83
C TYR A 327 -17.38 20.51 1.12
N GLY A 328 -16.87 21.20 0.09
CA GLY A 328 -17.70 21.93 -0.87
C GLY A 328 -18.11 21.05 -2.04
N ALA A 329 -18.30 21.66 -3.21
CA ALA A 329 -18.71 20.93 -4.40
C ALA A 329 -17.76 19.78 -4.78
N GLN A 330 -18.29 18.56 -4.85
CA GLN A 330 -17.64 17.35 -5.33
C GLN A 330 -18.23 16.94 -6.69
N LYS A 331 -17.50 17.21 -7.77
CA LYS A 331 -17.88 16.93 -9.16
C LYS A 331 -16.74 16.20 -9.86
N SER A 332 -17.04 15.49 -10.95
CA SER A 332 -16.06 14.71 -11.72
C SER A 332 -14.89 15.52 -12.33
N TYR A 333 -14.96 16.84 -12.26
CA TYR A 333 -13.94 17.78 -12.76
C TYR A 333 -13.58 18.88 -11.75
N TYR A 334 -14.15 18.87 -10.54
CA TYR A 334 -14.00 19.95 -9.57
C TYR A 334 -14.27 19.44 -8.15
N HIS A 335 -13.33 19.67 -7.23
CA HIS A 335 -13.45 19.32 -5.82
C HIS A 335 -13.11 20.54 -4.97
N GLU A 336 -13.95 20.89 -4.00
CA GLU A 336 -13.76 22.06 -3.14
C GLU A 336 -13.64 21.63 -1.68
N TYR A 337 -12.69 22.25 -0.97
CA TYR A 337 -12.31 21.92 0.39
C TYR A 337 -12.15 23.20 1.20
N PHE A 338 -12.69 23.22 2.41
CA PHE A 338 -12.46 24.28 3.39
C PHE A 338 -11.61 23.70 4.51
N LEU A 339 -10.36 24.13 4.57
CA LEU A 339 -9.34 23.55 5.45
C LEU A 339 -9.16 24.44 6.67
N HIS A 340 -9.05 23.82 7.84
CA HIS A 340 -8.88 24.47 9.14
C HIS A 340 -7.69 23.85 9.88
N GLY A 341 -6.50 23.99 9.30
CA GLY A 341 -5.23 23.66 9.94
C GLY A 341 -4.54 24.86 10.55
N LYS A 342 -3.34 24.63 11.09
CA LYS A 342 -2.51 25.71 11.64
C LYS A 342 -1.85 26.52 10.54
N HIS A 343 -1.42 25.87 9.45
CA HIS A 343 -0.70 26.50 8.34
C HIS A 343 -1.49 26.45 7.03
N LEU A 344 -2.28 25.42 6.83
CA LEU A 344 -3.16 25.19 5.69
C LEU A 344 -4.59 25.54 6.10
N ASN A 345 -4.95 26.80 5.90
CA ASN A 345 -6.25 27.34 6.29
C ASN A 345 -6.92 28.09 5.12
N GLY A 346 -8.24 27.91 5.00
CA GLY A 346 -9.10 28.57 4.03
C GLY A 346 -9.59 27.64 2.94
N ARG A 347 -10.12 28.25 1.87
CA ARG A 347 -10.75 27.51 0.77
C ARG A 347 -9.73 27.11 -0.29
N PHE A 348 -9.70 25.83 -0.62
CA PHE A 348 -8.93 25.26 -1.72
C PHE A 348 -9.85 24.50 -2.67
N PHE A 349 -9.46 24.44 -3.94
CA PHE A 349 -10.18 23.62 -4.90
C PHE A 349 -9.24 22.97 -5.91
N VAL A 350 -9.60 21.75 -6.30
CA VAL A 350 -8.88 20.93 -7.27
C VAL A 350 -9.72 20.84 -8.52
N ARG A 351 -9.20 21.33 -9.65
CA ARG A 351 -9.91 21.40 -10.91
C ARG A 351 -9.20 20.60 -11.99
N ARG A 352 -9.95 19.80 -12.72
CA ARG A 352 -9.46 19.12 -13.93
C ARG A 352 -9.38 20.13 -15.07
N LEU A 353 -8.21 20.20 -15.71
CA LEU A 353 -8.04 21.05 -16.88
C LEU A 353 -8.73 20.43 -18.11
N ALA A 354 -9.36 21.28 -18.91
CA ALA A 354 -9.89 20.85 -20.21
C ALA A 354 -8.73 20.46 -21.12
N THR A 355 -8.83 19.30 -21.75
CA THR A 355 -7.88 18.86 -22.78
C THR A 355 -8.02 19.72 -24.01
N ARG A 356 -6.90 20.30 -24.45
CA ARG A 356 -6.87 20.99 -25.75
C ARG A 356 -6.77 19.93 -26.86
N PRO A 357 -7.58 20.01 -27.93
CA PRO A 357 -7.53 19.04 -29.02
C PRO A 357 -6.12 18.82 -29.59
N LYS A 358 -5.31 19.88 -29.67
CA LYS A 358 -3.92 19.85 -30.14
C LYS A 358 -2.95 19.01 -29.30
N TRP A 359 -3.33 18.62 -28.08
CA TRP A 359 -2.49 17.77 -27.22
C TRP A 359 -2.58 16.29 -27.58
N GLN A 360 -3.54 15.89 -28.43
CA GLN A 360 -3.72 14.50 -28.91
C GLN A 360 -3.79 13.43 -27.80
N VAL A 361 -4.14 13.82 -26.58
CA VAL A 361 -4.31 12.90 -25.46
C VAL A 361 -5.76 12.43 -25.38
N LYS A 362 -5.96 11.10 -25.24
CA LYS A 362 -7.29 10.49 -25.19
C LYS A 362 -8.12 10.90 -23.97
N GLN A 363 -7.49 11.35 -22.88
CA GLN A 363 -8.19 11.81 -21.67
C GLN A 363 -7.49 13.01 -21.00
N PRO A 364 -8.25 13.94 -20.39
CA PRO A 364 -7.68 15.00 -19.56
C PRO A 364 -7.03 14.44 -18.30
N PHE A 365 -5.71 14.55 -18.24
CA PHE A 365 -4.88 13.95 -17.19
C PHE A 365 -4.43 14.93 -16.11
N ALA A 366 -4.52 16.24 -16.34
CA ALA A 366 -3.95 17.25 -15.44
C ALA A 366 -5.00 17.81 -14.47
N TRP A 367 -4.78 17.57 -13.18
CA TRP A 367 -5.47 18.27 -12.09
C TRP A 367 -4.60 19.40 -11.56
N MET A 368 -5.23 20.50 -11.18
CA MET A 368 -4.56 21.63 -10.55
C MET A 368 -5.29 22.03 -9.28
N THR A 369 -4.53 22.24 -8.21
CA THR A 369 -5.02 22.81 -6.95
C THR A 369 -4.81 24.32 -6.96
N PHE A 370 -5.80 25.04 -6.43
CA PHE A 370 -5.84 26.49 -6.33
C PHE A 370 -6.32 26.89 -4.92
N ARG A 371 -5.84 28.03 -4.45
CA ARG A 371 -6.47 28.73 -3.32
C ARG A 371 -7.59 29.62 -3.81
N GLY A 372 -8.72 29.58 -3.11
CA GLY A 372 -9.83 30.51 -3.30
C GLY A 372 -9.47 31.93 -2.89
N LYS A 373 -10.01 32.93 -3.60
CA LYS A 373 -9.85 34.32 -3.17
C LYS A 373 -10.71 34.57 -1.92
N PRO A 374 -10.26 35.42 -0.95
CA PRO A 374 -10.96 35.63 0.31
C PRO A 374 -12.45 36.02 0.21
N MET A 375 -12.86 36.69 -0.87
CA MET A 375 -14.24 37.17 -1.08
C MET A 375 -14.97 36.45 -2.22
N GLU A 376 -14.35 35.43 -2.82
CA GLU A 376 -14.96 34.69 -3.89
C GLU A 376 -15.98 33.70 -3.31
N ARG A 377 -17.20 33.73 -3.84
CA ARG A 377 -18.28 32.86 -3.39
C ARG A 377 -17.94 31.39 -3.64
N PRO A 378 -18.26 30.46 -2.71
CA PRO A 378 -18.19 29.01 -2.95
C PRO A 378 -18.89 28.59 -4.22
N TYR A 379 -18.42 27.50 -4.82
CA TYR A 379 -18.98 27.00 -6.08
C TYR A 379 -20.49 26.75 -5.98
N THR A 380 -20.95 26.23 -4.85
CA THR A 380 -22.35 25.89 -4.58
C THR A 380 -23.30 27.09 -4.60
N ILE A 381 -22.78 28.31 -4.38
CA ILE A 381 -23.58 29.55 -4.37
C ILE A 381 -23.16 30.55 -5.46
N SER A 382 -22.16 30.20 -6.29
CA SER A 382 -21.80 30.96 -7.47
C SER A 382 -22.78 30.63 -8.61
N LYS A 383 -23.54 31.63 -9.07
CA LYS A 383 -24.46 31.51 -10.22
C LYS A 383 -23.72 31.45 -11.54
#